data_AF-A0A086LIY3-F1
#
_entry.id   AF-A0A086LIY3-F1
#
_cell.length_a   1.000
_cell.length_b   1.000
_cell.length_c   1.000
_cell.angle_alpha   90.00
_cell.angle_beta   90.00
_cell.angle_gamma   90.00
#
_symmetry.space_group_name_H-M   'P 1'
#
loop_
_entity.id
_entity.type
_entity.pdbx_description
1 polymer ?
#
loop_
_entity_poly.entity_id
_entity_poly.type
_entity_poly.pdbx_seq_one_letter_code
_entity_poly.pdbx_strand_id
1 'polypeptide(L)'
;TNSLDRQLGTATYLIDVLALRVGGEKDTDEEADTVGCCSLRVEHLTFDTEKQEVTFDFLGKDSIRYFNTVKVHPQVFKNVVGFCKGKKPEDDVFDKINVS
;
A
#
# COMPACT_ATOMS: atom_id res chain seq x y z
N THR A 1 8.19 2.44 18.57
CA THR A 1 7.17 1.45 18.14
C THR A 1 7.83 0.43 17.25
N ASN A 2 7.49 -0.86 17.40
CA ASN A 2 8.04 -1.93 16.56
C ASN A 2 7.70 -1.65 15.07
N SER A 3 8.58 -2.05 14.15
CA SER A 3 8.33 -1.91 12.71
C SER A 3 7.07 -2.65 12.27
N LEU A 4 6.79 -3.81 12.88
CA LEU A 4 5.58 -4.59 12.66
C LEU A 4 4.32 -3.77 13.01
N ASP A 5 4.24 -3.26 14.24
CA ASP A 5 3.08 -2.46 14.70
C ASP A 5 2.83 -1.23 13.83
N ARG A 6 3.91 -0.60 13.34
CA ARG A 6 3.81 0.56 12.44
C ARG A 6 3.19 0.16 11.11
N GLN A 7 3.61 -0.96 10.52
CA GLN A 7 3.04 -1.44 9.26
C GLN A 7 1.58 -1.87 9.47
N LEU A 8 1.29 -2.65 10.51
CA LEU A 8 -0.06 -3.07 10.84
C LEU A 8 -1.00 -1.88 11.03
N GLY A 9 -0.65 -0.93 11.90
CA GLY A 9 -1.49 0.25 12.14
C GLY A 9 -1.67 1.14 10.90
N THR A 10 -0.65 1.22 10.04
CA THR A 10 -0.74 1.97 8.77
C THR A 10 -1.66 1.26 7.78
N ALA A 11 -1.52 -0.05 7.62
CA ALA A 11 -2.39 -0.84 6.73
C ALA A 11 -3.84 -0.83 7.22
N THR A 12 -4.09 -1.01 8.52
CA THR A 12 -5.42 -0.91 9.11
C THR A 12 -6.06 0.45 8.84
N TYR A 13 -5.31 1.55 8.99
CA TYR A 13 -5.80 2.89 8.67
C TYR A 13 -6.20 3.01 7.20
N LEU A 14 -5.38 2.51 6.27
CA LEU A 14 -5.69 2.61 4.84
C LEU A 14 -6.93 1.77 4.47
N ILE A 15 -7.10 0.60 5.07
CA ILE A 15 -8.29 -0.23 4.91
C ILE A 15 -9.54 0.51 5.41
N ASP A 16 -9.49 1.08 6.62
CA ASP A 16 -10.62 1.77 7.23
C ASP A 16 -11.00 3.05 6.47
N VAL A 17 -10.01 3.91 6.18
CA VAL A 17 -10.26 5.25 5.64
C VAL A 17 -10.45 5.26 4.11
N LEU A 18 -9.77 4.37 3.39
CA LEU A 18 -9.84 4.31 1.93
C LEU A 18 -10.65 3.11 1.41
N ALA A 19 -11.22 2.30 2.32
CA ALA A 19 -11.98 1.09 1.99
C ALA A 19 -11.20 0.10 1.08
N LEU A 20 -9.87 0.09 1.19
CA LEU A 20 -9.04 -0.86 0.44
C LEU A 20 -9.31 -2.29 0.92
N ARG A 21 -9.38 -3.23 -0.01
CA ARG A 21 -9.39 -4.66 0.33
C ARG A 21 -8.02 -5.05 0.86
N VAL A 22 -7.99 -6.04 1.75
CA VAL A 22 -6.74 -6.48 2.39
C VAL A 22 -5.69 -6.95 1.38
N GLY A 23 -6.11 -7.64 0.31
CA GLY A 23 -5.23 -8.22 -0.71
C GLY A 23 -4.56 -9.50 -0.21
N GLY A 24 -5.07 -10.66 -0.63
CA GLY A 24 -4.49 -11.97 -0.31
C GLY A 24 -3.36 -12.37 -1.27
N GLU A 25 -2.63 -13.44 -0.91
CA GLU A 25 -1.70 -14.09 -1.85
C GLU A 25 -2.47 -14.69 -3.02
N LYS A 26 -1.95 -14.51 -4.23
CA LYS A 26 -2.48 -15.06 -5.47
C LYS A 26 -1.53 -16.12 -6.00
N ASP A 27 -2.07 -17.22 -6.52
CA ASP A 27 -1.29 -18.18 -7.30
C ASP A 27 -0.89 -17.51 -8.63
N THR A 28 0.42 -17.45 -8.88
CA THR A 28 1.06 -16.58 -9.86
C THR A 28 0.94 -17.04 -11.32
N ASP A 29 0.32 -18.19 -11.59
CA ASP A 29 0.47 -18.85 -12.89
C ASP A 29 -0.69 -18.55 -13.87
N GLU A 30 -1.87 -18.16 -13.40
CA GLU A 30 -3.04 -17.90 -14.26
C GLU A 30 -3.81 -16.60 -13.97
N GLU A 31 -3.40 -15.81 -12.97
CA GLU A 31 -4.14 -14.60 -12.55
C GLU A 31 -3.49 -13.28 -13.00
N ALA A 32 -4.33 -12.29 -13.29
CA ALA A 32 -3.89 -10.91 -13.52
C ALA A 32 -3.20 -10.34 -12.26
N ASP A 33 -2.11 -9.58 -12.48
CA ASP A 33 -1.35 -8.88 -11.43
C ASP A 33 -2.21 -7.79 -10.79
N THR A 34 -2.72 -8.13 -9.61
CA THR A 34 -3.83 -7.47 -8.95
C THR A 34 -3.54 -7.46 -7.46
N VAL A 35 -3.60 -6.29 -6.83
CA VAL A 35 -3.13 -6.09 -5.45
C VAL A 35 -4.21 -5.50 -4.55
N GLY A 36 -4.01 -5.65 -3.24
CA GLY A 36 -4.76 -4.97 -2.19
C GLY A 36 -3.81 -4.32 -1.19
N CYS A 37 -4.34 -3.82 -0.08
CA CYS A 37 -3.60 -2.99 0.88
C CYS A 37 -2.28 -3.62 1.35
N CYS A 38 -2.30 -4.89 1.77
CA CYS A 38 -1.14 -5.59 2.31
C CYS A 38 -0.17 -6.06 1.23
N SER A 39 -0.60 -6.14 -0.04
CA SER A 39 0.22 -6.52 -1.19
C SER A 39 0.60 -5.33 -2.10
N LEU A 40 0.46 -4.10 -1.61
CA LEU A 40 0.93 -2.91 -2.32
C LEU A 40 2.46 -2.96 -2.45
N ARG A 41 2.93 -2.91 -3.69
CA ARG A 41 4.34 -2.64 -4.06
C ARG A 41 4.63 -1.15 -4.19
N VAL A 42 5.91 -0.78 -4.13
CA VAL A 42 6.37 0.62 -4.18
C VAL A 42 5.90 1.35 -5.45
N GLU A 43 5.90 0.67 -6.60
CA GLU A 43 5.49 1.22 -7.89
C GLU A 43 4.04 1.74 -7.93
N HIS A 44 3.18 1.25 -7.03
CA HIS A 44 1.78 1.66 -6.96
C HIS A 44 1.58 2.99 -6.22
N LEU A 45 2.63 3.56 -5.62
CA LEU A 45 2.56 4.76 -4.80
C LEU A 45 3.44 5.87 -5.37
N THR A 46 2.88 7.07 -5.48
CA THR A 46 3.65 8.30 -5.70
C THR A 46 3.35 9.31 -4.59
N PHE A 47 4.35 10.12 -4.24
CA PHE A 47 4.29 11.01 -3.08
C PHE A 47 4.51 12.47 -3.49
N ASP A 48 3.59 13.34 -3.08
CA ASP A 48 3.77 14.79 -3.08
C ASP A 48 4.13 15.22 -1.65
N THR A 49 5.42 15.47 -1.40
CA THR A 49 5.93 15.81 -0.07
C THR A 49 5.56 17.22 0.38
N GLU A 50 5.31 18.14 -0.55
CA GLU A 50 4.91 19.52 -0.25
C GLU A 50 3.46 19.57 0.24
N LYS A 51 2.57 18.82 -0.42
CA LYS A 51 1.14 18.76 -0.05
C LYS A 51 0.84 17.69 1.01
N GLN A 52 1.78 16.78 1.24
CA GLN A 52 1.62 15.56 2.05
C GLN A 52 0.52 14.65 1.51
N GLU A 53 0.51 14.46 0.19
CA GLU A 53 -0.47 13.65 -0.54
C GLU A 53 0.17 12.38 -1.08
N VAL A 54 -0.58 11.28 -1.04
CA VAL A 54 -0.21 10.00 -1.64
C VAL A 54 -1.15 9.73 -2.79
N THR A 55 -0.58 9.43 -3.96
CA THR A 55 -1.33 8.88 -5.08
C THR A 55 -1.14 7.37 -5.10
N PHE A 56 -2.27 6.66 -5.07
CA PHE A 56 -2.34 5.22 -5.26
C PHE A 56 -2.79 4.93 -6.68
N ASP A 57 -2.07 4.08 -7.40
CA ASP A 57 -2.39 3.68 -8.77
C ASP A 57 -2.05 2.20 -8.97
N PHE A 58 -3.08 1.35 -8.95
CA PHE A 58 -2.92 -0.09 -9.10
C PHE A 58 -4.18 -0.77 -9.63
N LEU A 59 -4.05 -2.02 -10.06
CA LEU A 59 -5.19 -2.88 -10.43
C LEU A 59 -5.65 -3.66 -9.21
N GLY A 60 -6.90 -3.45 -8.79
CA GLY A 60 -7.53 -4.19 -7.70
C GLY A 60 -8.18 -5.49 -8.18
N LYS A 61 -9.17 -6.00 -7.43
CA LYS A 61 -9.96 -7.17 -7.86
C LYS A 61 -10.60 -6.93 -9.23
N ASP A 62 -10.73 -8.00 -10.02
CA ASP A 62 -11.33 -8.00 -11.35
C ASP A 62 -10.60 -7.02 -12.31
N SER A 63 -9.32 -6.75 -12.02
CA SER A 63 -8.45 -5.79 -12.73
C SER A 63 -9.03 -4.37 -12.84
N ILE A 64 -9.86 -3.97 -11.87
CA ILE A 64 -10.40 -2.62 -11.82
C ILE A 64 -9.32 -1.69 -11.27
N ARG A 65 -8.95 -0.66 -12.05
CA ARG A 65 -7.96 0.33 -11.63
C ARG A 65 -8.48 1.17 -10.45
N TYR A 66 -7.70 1.21 -9.39
CA TYR A 66 -7.84 2.16 -8.31
C TYR A 66 -6.83 3.29 -8.51
N PHE A 67 -7.32 4.48 -8.82
CA PHE A 67 -6.52 5.70 -8.96
C PHE A 67 -7.05 6.77 -8.00
N ASN A 68 -6.27 7.14 -6.99
CA ASN A 68 -6.70 8.11 -5.99
C ASN A 68 -5.53 8.89 -5.39
N THR A 69 -5.58 10.22 -5.45
CA THR A 69 -4.67 11.13 -4.75
C THR A 69 -5.34 11.64 -3.49
N VAL A 70 -4.76 11.35 -2.32
CA VAL A 70 -5.39 11.63 -1.04
C VAL A 70 -4.39 12.14 -0.01
N LYS A 71 -4.83 13.10 0.80
CA LYS A 71 -4.13 13.55 1.99
C LYS A 71 -4.46 12.63 3.16
N VAL A 72 -3.49 11.80 3.56
CA VAL A 72 -3.63 10.88 4.70
C VAL A 72 -3.17 11.54 6.01
N HIS A 73 -3.42 10.86 7.14
CA HIS A 73 -2.91 11.32 8.43
C HIS A 73 -1.37 11.51 8.38
N PRO A 74 -0.79 12.58 8.97
CA PRO A 74 0.65 12.88 8.82
C PRO A 74 1.59 11.74 9.22
N GLN A 75 1.23 10.97 10.26
CA GLN A 75 2.01 9.81 10.69
C GLN A 75 1.94 8.65 9.68
N VAL A 76 0.80 8.49 8.99
CA VAL A 76 0.61 7.49 7.92
C VAL A 76 1.46 7.89 6.72
N PHE A 77 1.42 9.16 6.30
CA PHE A 77 2.26 9.68 5.22
C PHE A 77 3.76 9.42 5.48
N LYS A 78 4.23 9.80 6.68
CA LYS A 78 5.61 9.56 7.11
C LYS A 78 5.96 8.07 7.11
N ASN A 79 5.02 7.21 7.50
CA ASN A 79 5.23 5.77 7.52
C ASN A 79 5.39 5.22 6.10
N VAL A 80 4.44 5.46 5.19
CA VAL A 80 4.49 4.92 3.83
C VAL A 80 5.72 5.40 3.05
N VAL A 81 6.07 6.69 3.15
CA VAL A 81 7.32 7.22 2.56
C VAL A 81 8.54 6.51 3.15
N GLY A 82 8.54 6.30 4.47
CA GLY A 82 9.62 5.60 5.16
C GLY A 82 9.72 4.11 4.78
N PHE A 83 8.60 3.45 4.52
CA PHE A 83 8.54 2.05 4.14
C PHE A 83 9.06 1.80 2.73
N CYS A 84 8.89 2.77 1.81
CA CYS A 84 9.41 2.68 0.44
C CYS A 84 10.89 3.07 0.32
N LYS A 85 11.50 3.67 1.35
CA LYS A 85 12.86 4.21 1.26
C LYS A 85 13.89 3.09 1.06
N GLY A 86 14.62 3.14 -0.05
CA GLY A 86 15.68 2.18 -0.37
C GLY A 86 15.17 0.86 -0.97
N LYS A 87 13.86 0.75 -1.22
CA LYS A 87 13.23 -0.38 -1.91
C LYS A 87 13.17 -0.14 -3.41
N LYS A 88 13.11 -1.23 -4.17
CA LYS A 88 12.86 -1.23 -5.62
C LYS A 88 11.37 -1.04 -5.91
N PRO A 89 10.97 -0.64 -7.13
CA PRO A 89 9.57 -0.50 -7.51
C PRO A 89 8.73 -1.75 -7.24
N GLU A 90 9.30 -2.93 -7.42
CA GLU A 90 8.63 -4.23 -7.32
C GLU A 90 8.60 -4.78 -5.87
N ASP A 91 9.29 -4.13 -4.93
CA ASP A 91 9.31 -4.57 -3.54
C ASP A 91 8.01 -4.16 -2.82
N ASP A 92 7.59 -4.96 -1.84
CA ASP A 92 6.40 -4.67 -1.03
C ASP A 92 6.59 -3.43 -0.16
N VAL A 93 5.56 -2.58 -0.09
CA VAL A 93 5.47 -1.50 0.89
C VAL A 93 5.41 -2.09 2.30
N PHE A 94 4.65 -3.16 2.48
CA PHE A 94 4.36 -3.80 3.77
C PHE A 94 5.08 -5.15 3.95
N ASP A 95 6.41 -5.14 3.94
CA ASP A 95 7.27 -6.34 3.98
C ASP A 95 7.34 -7.08 5.33
N LYS A 96 6.59 -6.64 6.35
CA LYS A 96 6.61 -7.22 7.70
C LYS A 96 5.25 -7.77 8.13
N ILE A 97 4.18 -7.54 7.36
CA ILE A 97 2.84 -8.05 7.65
C ILE A 97 2.36 -8.90 6.48
N ASN A 98 1.56 -9.92 6.77
CA ASN A 98 0.82 -10.69 5.79
C ASN A 98 -0.62 -10.87 6.27
N VAL A 99 -1.44 -11.57 5.49
CA VAL A 99 -2.89 -11.72 5.73
C VAL A 99 -3.21 -12.96 6.58
N SER A 100 -2.19 -13.67 7.06
CA SER A 100 -2.29 -15.00 7.66
C SER A 100 -2.34 -14.96 9.19
#